data_AF-A0A2E4QRI3-F1
#
_entry.id   AF-A0A2E4QRI3-F1
#
_cell.length_a   1.000
_cell.length_b   1.000
_cell.length_c   1.000
_cell.angle_alpha   90.00
_cell.angle_beta   90.00
_cell.angle_gamma   90.00
#
_symmetry.space_group_name_H-M   'P 1'
#
loop_
_entity.id
_entity.type
_entity.pdbx_description
1 polymer ?
#
loop_
_entity_poly.entity_id
_entity_poly.type
_entity_poly.pdbx_seq_one_letter_code
_entity_poly.pdbx_strand_id
1 'polypeptide(L)'
;MEPTAAIEATTDTKGGAFDLVMTGGPVVWLLMVLSIIALTIIIYKLVQFMMTGMGKTAHVERAVQLFREGRRTEALAAVQGAKDPTSMAVATAIRGTMRPDASDALVREEVERVASVGINGLKSQLSILDLIGSLSPLLGLLGTVLGMIEAFRAMEAAGRNVDPAILSGGIWAALLTTAAGLIVAIPVVAVSSWFERAIQRCAHRTEDAVTRIFTPDLTHRTESTPNEIRAAQ
;
A
#
# COMPACT_ATOMS: atom_id res chain seq x y z
N MET A 1 39.40 -5.41 34.30
CA MET A 1 38.72 -6.71 34.40
C MET A 1 37.52 -6.48 35.31
N GLU A 2 36.41 -6.04 34.72
CA GLU A 2 35.06 -6.05 35.29
C GLU A 2 34.12 -6.19 34.08
N PRO A 3 33.53 -7.37 33.87
CA PRO A 3 32.34 -7.51 33.05
C PRO A 3 31.09 -7.55 33.94
N THR A 4 29.92 -7.52 33.32
CA THR A 4 28.58 -7.86 33.88
C THR A 4 27.86 -6.81 34.74
N ALA A 5 27.49 -5.69 34.11
CA ALA A 5 26.27 -4.92 34.48
C ALA A 5 25.50 -4.45 33.22
N ALA A 6 25.54 -5.25 32.17
CA ALA A 6 24.70 -5.08 31.00
C ALA A 6 24.00 -6.42 30.75
N ILE A 7 22.71 -6.35 30.41
CA ILE A 7 21.77 -7.45 30.08
C ILE A 7 20.89 -7.91 31.26
N GLU A 8 19.95 -7.05 31.68
CA GLU A 8 18.65 -7.49 32.26
C GLU A 8 17.46 -6.72 31.65
N ALA A 9 17.58 -6.24 30.41
CA ALA A 9 16.52 -5.48 29.73
C ALA A 9 15.77 -6.30 28.65
N THR A 10 15.59 -7.62 28.82
CA THR A 10 14.99 -8.46 27.75
C THR A 10 13.92 -9.48 28.15
N THR A 11 13.35 -9.43 29.36
CA THR A 11 12.38 -10.47 29.78
C THR A 11 11.02 -9.99 30.28
N ASP A 12 10.66 -8.70 30.19
CA ASP A 12 9.34 -8.21 30.63
C ASP A 12 8.47 -7.53 29.55
N THR A 13 8.66 -7.88 28.28
CA THR A 13 7.77 -7.40 27.21
C THR A 13 6.38 -8.04 27.29
N LYS A 14 6.27 -9.26 27.86
CA LYS A 14 4.98 -9.96 28.02
C LYS A 14 4.18 -9.45 29.23
N GLY A 15 4.83 -9.11 30.34
CA GLY A 15 4.16 -8.48 31.49
C GLY A 15 3.67 -7.09 31.14
N GLY A 16 4.53 -6.26 30.52
CA GLY A 16 4.15 -4.90 30.11
C GLY A 16 3.04 -4.82 29.06
N ALA A 17 3.00 -5.72 28.08
CA ALA A 17 1.91 -5.75 27.08
C ALA A 17 0.58 -6.27 27.67
N PHE A 18 0.62 -7.16 28.65
CA PHE A 18 -0.57 -7.65 29.34
C PHE A 18 -1.11 -6.61 30.33
N ASP A 19 -0.23 -5.92 31.05
CA ASP A 19 -0.58 -4.78 31.92
C ASP A 19 -1.16 -3.61 31.13
N LEU A 20 -0.65 -3.38 29.92
CA LEU A 20 -1.19 -2.40 28.98
C LEU A 20 -2.65 -2.68 28.63
N VAL A 21 -3.00 -3.96 28.38
CA VAL A 21 -4.36 -4.37 28.04
C VAL A 21 -5.29 -4.31 29.24
N MET A 22 -4.80 -4.69 30.43
CA MET A 22 -5.57 -4.61 31.68
C MET A 22 -5.83 -3.16 32.13
N THR A 23 -4.87 -2.26 31.91
CA THR A 23 -4.92 -0.86 32.37
C THR A 23 -5.62 0.07 31.37
N GLY A 24 -5.47 -0.18 30.07
CA GLY A 24 -5.94 0.70 28.99
C GLY A 24 -7.44 0.63 28.67
N GLY A 25 -8.19 -0.25 29.35
CA GLY A 25 -9.64 -0.35 29.24
C GLY A 25 -10.15 -0.78 27.84
N PRO A 26 -11.44 -0.54 27.54
CA PRO A 26 -12.09 -1.02 26.31
C PRO A 26 -11.45 -0.51 25.01
N VAL A 27 -10.85 0.68 25.05
CA VAL A 27 -10.21 1.31 23.88
C VAL A 27 -8.99 0.52 23.43
N VAL A 28 -8.14 0.06 24.36
CA VAL A 28 -6.95 -0.74 24.00
C VAL A 28 -7.37 -2.08 23.42
N TRP A 29 -8.44 -2.71 23.92
CA TRP A 29 -8.96 -3.94 23.32
C TRP A 29 -9.43 -3.72 21.87
N LEU A 30 -10.12 -2.61 21.60
CA LEU A 30 -10.50 -2.23 20.24
C LEU A 30 -9.27 -2.00 19.34
N LEU A 31 -8.25 -1.29 19.83
CA LEU A 31 -6.99 -1.08 19.09
C LEU A 31 -6.28 -2.41 18.77
N MET A 32 -6.31 -3.38 19.68
CA MET A 32 -5.74 -4.72 19.44
C MET A 32 -6.47 -5.44 18.31
N VAL A 33 -7.80 -5.39 18.28
CA VAL A 33 -8.60 -5.97 17.19
C VAL A 33 -8.25 -5.30 15.85
N LEU A 34 -8.18 -3.96 15.83
CA LEU A 34 -7.79 -3.22 14.62
C LEU A 34 -6.36 -3.56 14.16
N SER A 35 -5.43 -3.75 15.11
CA SER A 35 -4.06 -4.16 14.81
C SER A 35 -3.99 -5.53 14.14
N ILE A 36 -4.76 -6.52 14.63
CA ILE A 36 -4.84 -7.86 14.05
C ILE A 36 -5.44 -7.81 12.64
N ILE A 37 -6.51 -7.04 12.44
CA ILE A 37 -7.13 -6.84 11.12
C ILE A 37 -6.12 -6.20 10.15
N ALA A 38 -5.45 -5.14 10.58
CA ALA A 38 -4.44 -4.46 9.77
C ALA A 38 -3.30 -5.40 9.39
N LEU A 39 -2.76 -6.15 10.34
CA LEU A 39 -1.69 -7.12 10.10
C LEU A 39 -2.12 -8.21 9.10
N THR A 40 -3.35 -8.71 9.26
CA THR A 40 -3.93 -9.71 8.33
C THR A 40 -3.99 -9.17 6.90
N ILE A 41 -4.48 -7.93 6.73
CA ILE A 41 -4.55 -7.27 5.42
C ILE A 41 -3.14 -7.04 4.85
N ILE A 42 -2.19 -6.59 5.67
CA ILE A 42 -0.80 -6.35 5.25
C ILE A 42 -0.17 -7.64 4.72
N ILE A 43 -0.29 -8.76 5.44
CA ILE A 43 0.26 -10.05 5.03
C ILE A 43 -0.42 -10.53 3.75
N TYR A 44 -1.75 -10.46 3.68
CA TYR A 44 -2.51 -10.84 2.48
C TYR A 44 -2.06 -10.04 1.25
N LYS A 45 -1.90 -8.71 1.40
CA LYS A 45 -1.46 -7.83 0.31
C LYS A 45 -0.01 -8.09 -0.08
N LEU A 46 0.86 -8.36 0.88
CA LEU A 46 2.26 -8.70 0.59
C LEU A 46 2.36 -9.97 -0.26
N VAL A 47 1.61 -11.01 0.11
CA VAL A 47 1.52 -12.25 -0.66
C VAL A 47 0.91 -12.00 -2.04
N GLN A 48 -0.17 -11.23 -2.13
CA GLN A 48 -0.79 -10.86 -3.41
C GLN A 48 0.22 -10.14 -4.33
N PHE A 49 1.00 -9.20 -3.80
CA PHE A 49 2.02 -8.45 -4.55
C PHE A 49 3.14 -9.35 -5.05
N MET A 50 3.63 -10.26 -4.19
CA MET A 50 4.67 -11.24 -4.55
C MET A 50 4.17 -12.22 -5.62
N MET A 51 2.96 -12.74 -5.48
CA MET A 51 2.37 -13.70 -6.42
C MET A 51 2.04 -13.06 -7.78
N THR A 52 1.57 -11.82 -7.78
CA THR A 52 1.26 -11.08 -9.03
C THR A 52 2.54 -10.69 -9.79
N GLY A 53 3.69 -10.68 -9.11
CA GLY A 53 4.99 -10.45 -9.75
C GLY A 53 5.16 -9.03 -10.29
N MET A 54 4.49 -8.04 -9.68
CA MET A 54 4.45 -6.63 -10.14
C MET A 54 5.82 -5.99 -10.42
N GLY A 55 6.90 -6.51 -9.82
CA GLY A 55 8.27 -6.04 -10.03
C GLY A 55 8.95 -6.56 -11.31
N LYS A 56 8.41 -7.59 -11.98
CA LYS A 56 8.98 -8.10 -13.22
C LYS A 56 8.41 -7.28 -14.38
N THR A 57 9.20 -6.39 -14.95
CA THR A 57 8.76 -5.50 -16.05
C THR A 57 9.29 -5.94 -17.41
N ALA A 58 10.29 -6.82 -17.43
CA ALA A 58 11.02 -7.20 -18.64
C ALA A 58 10.13 -7.86 -19.71
N HIS A 59 9.10 -8.61 -19.32
CA HIS A 59 8.19 -9.27 -20.26
C HIS A 59 7.24 -8.29 -20.94
N VAL A 60 6.76 -7.27 -20.20
CA VAL A 60 5.95 -6.18 -20.76
C VAL A 60 6.78 -5.37 -21.76
N GLU A 61 8.00 -4.99 -21.38
CA GLU A 61 8.88 -4.21 -22.26
C GLU A 61 9.20 -4.99 -23.55
N ARG A 62 9.52 -6.27 -23.42
CA ARG A 62 9.75 -7.17 -24.55
C ARG A 62 8.51 -7.30 -25.45
N ALA A 63 7.32 -7.38 -24.88
CA ALA A 63 6.08 -7.43 -25.66
C ALA A 63 5.83 -6.15 -26.46
N VAL A 64 6.04 -4.98 -25.84
CA VAL A 64 5.91 -3.69 -26.53
C VAL A 64 6.94 -3.56 -27.66
N GLN A 65 8.19 -3.99 -27.43
CA GLN A 65 9.22 -3.99 -28.46
C GLN A 65 8.86 -4.92 -29.64
N LEU A 66 8.49 -6.18 -29.36
CA LEU A 66 8.08 -7.13 -30.41
C LEU A 66 6.87 -6.62 -31.20
N PHE A 67 5.93 -5.94 -30.53
CA PHE A 67 4.79 -5.34 -31.20
C PHE A 67 5.21 -4.25 -32.18
N ARG A 68 6.14 -3.37 -31.77
CA ARG A 68 6.70 -2.29 -32.61
C ARG A 68 7.51 -2.83 -33.80
N GLU A 69 8.15 -3.98 -33.65
CA GLU A 69 8.80 -4.71 -34.75
C GLU A 69 7.78 -5.38 -35.71
N GLY A 70 6.47 -5.25 -35.47
CA GLY A 70 5.42 -5.88 -36.26
C GLY A 70 5.14 -7.34 -35.90
N ARG A 71 5.85 -7.92 -34.93
CA ARG A 71 5.76 -9.32 -34.50
C ARG A 71 4.66 -9.52 -33.46
N ARG A 72 3.41 -9.23 -33.86
CA ARG A 72 2.24 -9.18 -32.95
C ARG A 72 1.95 -10.49 -32.21
N THR A 73 2.12 -11.64 -32.86
CA THR A 73 1.89 -12.96 -32.25
C THR A 73 2.90 -13.26 -31.15
N GLU A 74 4.18 -12.94 -31.38
CA GLU A 74 5.25 -13.11 -30.39
C GLU A 74 5.14 -12.11 -29.24
N ALA A 75 4.73 -10.87 -29.54
CA ALA A 75 4.42 -9.87 -28.53
C ALA A 75 3.32 -10.37 -27.58
N LEU A 76 2.25 -10.95 -28.13
CA LEU A 76 1.18 -11.51 -27.32
C LEU A 76 1.67 -12.70 -26.49
N ALA A 77 2.48 -13.60 -27.06
CA ALA A 77 3.06 -14.75 -26.34
C ALA A 77 3.95 -14.30 -25.16
N ALA A 78 4.64 -13.16 -25.26
CA ALA A 78 5.51 -12.64 -24.21
C ALA A 78 4.75 -12.18 -22.95
N VAL A 79 3.47 -11.78 -23.07
CA VAL A 79 2.61 -11.39 -21.94
C VAL A 79 1.54 -12.43 -21.60
N GLN A 80 1.38 -13.48 -22.41
CA GLN A 80 0.44 -14.57 -22.14
C GLN A 80 0.83 -15.33 -20.86
N GLY A 81 -0.14 -15.46 -19.95
CA GLY A 81 0.03 -16.20 -18.68
C GLY A 81 0.48 -15.37 -17.49
N ALA A 82 0.90 -14.12 -17.72
CA ALA A 82 1.14 -13.17 -16.63
C ALA A 82 -0.19 -12.69 -16.03
N LYS A 83 -0.24 -12.59 -14.69
CA LYS A 83 -1.44 -12.20 -13.92
C LYS A 83 -1.45 -10.74 -13.51
N ASP A 84 -0.44 -9.97 -13.90
CA ASP A 84 -0.36 -8.56 -13.54
C ASP A 84 -1.26 -7.70 -14.44
N PRO A 85 -1.82 -6.59 -13.90
CA PRO A 85 -2.72 -5.72 -14.65
C PRO A 85 -2.10 -5.15 -15.93
N THR A 86 -0.78 -4.88 -15.92
CA THR A 86 -0.08 -4.33 -17.08
C THR A 86 -0.04 -5.33 -18.23
N SER A 87 0.35 -6.57 -17.97
CA SER A 87 0.36 -7.63 -18.99
C SER A 87 -1.04 -7.91 -19.54
N MET A 88 -2.07 -7.89 -18.68
CA MET A 88 -3.46 -8.06 -19.12
C MET A 88 -3.91 -6.94 -20.06
N ALA A 89 -3.64 -5.68 -19.71
CA ALA A 89 -3.98 -4.53 -20.55
C ALA A 89 -3.23 -4.55 -21.88
N VAL A 90 -1.92 -4.85 -21.86
CA VAL A 90 -1.08 -5.00 -23.06
C VAL A 90 -1.56 -6.14 -23.95
N ALA A 91 -1.89 -7.30 -23.38
CA ALA A 91 -2.44 -8.43 -24.14
C ALA A 91 -3.77 -8.06 -24.81
N THR A 92 -4.65 -7.35 -24.11
CA THR A 92 -5.92 -6.86 -24.66
C THR A 92 -5.69 -5.85 -25.78
N ALA A 93 -4.76 -4.92 -25.62
CA ALA A 93 -4.40 -3.95 -26.65
C ALA A 93 -3.88 -4.65 -27.92
N ILE A 94 -2.91 -5.55 -27.78
CA ILE A 94 -2.35 -6.32 -28.91
C ILE A 94 -3.45 -7.13 -29.62
N ARG A 95 -4.30 -7.85 -28.87
CA ARG A 95 -5.42 -8.61 -29.46
C ARG A 95 -6.40 -7.71 -30.21
N GLY A 96 -6.70 -6.53 -29.68
CA GLY A 96 -7.57 -5.57 -30.33
C GLY A 96 -7.01 -5.07 -31.66
N THR A 97 -5.71 -4.77 -31.73
CA THR A 97 -5.08 -4.36 -33.01
C THR A 97 -5.07 -5.47 -34.07
N MET A 98 -5.20 -6.73 -33.68
CA MET A 98 -5.28 -7.87 -34.59
C MET A 98 -6.71 -8.14 -35.10
N ARG A 99 -7.71 -7.45 -34.56
CA ARG A 99 -9.11 -7.57 -34.98
C ARG A 99 -9.43 -6.54 -36.07
N PRO A 100 -9.71 -6.97 -37.31
CA PRO A 100 -10.02 -6.06 -38.41
C PRO A 100 -11.40 -5.38 -38.28
N ASP A 101 -12.26 -5.91 -37.41
CA ASP A 101 -13.63 -5.45 -37.12
C ASP A 101 -13.72 -4.45 -35.96
N ALA A 102 -12.64 -4.30 -35.17
CA ALA A 102 -12.61 -3.41 -34.02
C ALA A 102 -11.98 -2.06 -34.37
N SER A 103 -12.67 -0.95 -34.05
CA SER A 103 -12.07 0.37 -34.14
C SER A 103 -11.07 0.59 -33.00
N ASP A 104 -10.00 1.34 -33.26
CA ASP A 104 -9.00 1.68 -32.23
C ASP A 104 -9.62 2.32 -30.99
N ALA A 105 -10.70 3.10 -31.16
CA ALA A 105 -11.45 3.70 -30.07
C ALA A 105 -12.09 2.66 -29.15
N LEU A 106 -12.77 1.64 -29.73
CA LEU A 106 -13.39 0.56 -28.95
C LEU A 106 -12.34 -0.31 -28.25
N VAL A 107 -11.21 -0.56 -28.91
CA VAL A 107 -10.10 -1.29 -28.27
C VAL A 107 -9.56 -0.50 -27.09
N ARG A 108 -9.37 0.81 -27.23
CA ARG A 108 -8.85 1.66 -26.15
C ARG A 108 -9.77 1.69 -24.94
N GLU A 109 -11.09 1.79 -25.18
CA GLU A 109 -12.11 1.73 -24.12
C GLU A 109 -12.06 0.38 -23.37
N GLU A 110 -11.95 -0.74 -24.11
CA GLU A 110 -11.85 -2.06 -23.49
C GLU A 110 -10.54 -2.26 -22.71
N VAL A 111 -9.43 -1.71 -23.22
CA VAL A 111 -8.14 -1.73 -22.51
C VAL A 111 -8.21 -0.92 -21.22
N GLU A 112 -8.80 0.27 -21.26
CA GLU A 112 -9.01 1.12 -20.08
C GLU A 112 -9.90 0.42 -19.04
N ARG A 113 -10.98 -0.24 -19.49
CA ARG A 113 -11.85 -1.03 -18.63
C ARG A 113 -11.08 -2.16 -17.95
N VAL A 114 -10.29 -2.94 -18.69
CA VAL A 114 -9.49 -4.05 -18.16
C VAL A 114 -8.41 -3.56 -17.19
N ALA A 115 -7.69 -2.49 -17.55
CA ALA A 115 -6.69 -1.87 -16.67
C ALA A 115 -7.32 -1.37 -15.37
N SER A 116 -8.45 -0.67 -15.46
CA SER A 116 -9.19 -0.14 -14.31
C SER A 116 -9.65 -1.25 -13.36
N VAL A 117 -10.19 -2.35 -13.88
CA VAL A 117 -10.58 -3.51 -13.07
C VAL A 117 -9.38 -4.09 -12.33
N GLY A 118 -8.25 -4.28 -13.02
CA GLY A 118 -7.03 -4.81 -12.41
C GLY A 118 -6.45 -3.90 -11.32
N ILE A 119 -6.34 -2.60 -11.59
CA ILE A 119 -5.83 -1.60 -10.64
C ILE A 119 -6.77 -1.45 -9.44
N ASN A 120 -8.09 -1.40 -9.65
CA ASN A 120 -9.06 -1.33 -8.56
C ASN A 120 -9.05 -2.61 -7.71
N GLY A 121 -8.84 -3.77 -8.32
CA GLY A 121 -8.61 -5.03 -7.60
C GLY A 121 -7.41 -4.95 -6.66
N LEU A 122 -6.31 -4.31 -7.06
CA LEU A 122 -5.15 -4.09 -6.19
C LEU A 122 -5.44 -3.09 -5.07
N LYS A 123 -6.18 -2.01 -5.36
CA LYS A 123 -6.57 -0.98 -4.38
C LYS A 123 -7.56 -1.49 -3.33
N SER A 124 -8.32 -2.53 -3.65
CA SER A 124 -9.27 -3.11 -2.69
C SER A 124 -8.58 -3.46 -1.36
N GLN A 125 -9.32 -3.40 -0.26
CA GLN A 125 -8.82 -3.55 1.13
C GLN A 125 -7.81 -2.50 1.63
N LEU A 126 -7.11 -1.74 0.78
CA LEU A 126 -6.21 -0.67 1.26
C LEU A 126 -6.97 0.45 1.97
N SER A 127 -8.19 0.77 1.52
CA SER A 127 -9.03 1.77 2.18
C SER A 127 -9.34 1.41 3.64
N ILE A 128 -9.37 0.12 3.99
CA ILE A 128 -9.53 -0.33 5.38
C ILE A 128 -8.25 -0.05 6.17
N LEU A 129 -7.09 -0.25 5.56
CA LEU A 129 -5.80 0.03 6.18
C LEU A 129 -5.62 1.54 6.42
N ASP A 130 -6.01 2.37 5.45
CA ASP A 130 -6.03 3.83 5.59
C ASP A 130 -6.97 4.29 6.71
N LEU A 131 -8.16 3.67 6.79
CA LEU A 131 -9.12 3.94 7.85
C LEU A 131 -8.54 3.57 9.22
N ILE A 132 -7.93 2.39 9.36
CA ILE A 132 -7.30 1.96 10.62
C ILE A 132 -6.16 2.91 10.99
N GLY A 133 -5.30 3.28 10.03
CA GLY A 133 -4.20 4.21 10.25
C GLY A 133 -4.66 5.58 10.72
N SER A 134 -5.79 6.06 10.20
CA SER A 134 -6.36 7.37 10.54
C SER A 134 -7.15 7.36 11.85
N LEU A 135 -7.87 6.27 12.15
CA LEU A 135 -8.69 6.14 13.36
C LEU A 135 -7.88 5.75 14.60
N SER A 136 -6.79 4.99 14.46
CA SER A 136 -6.03 4.50 15.62
C SER A 136 -5.51 5.61 16.55
N PRO A 137 -4.96 6.74 16.05
CA PRO A 137 -4.57 7.86 16.91
C PRO A 137 -5.77 8.54 17.57
N LEU A 138 -6.89 8.66 16.85
CA LEU A 138 -8.12 9.26 17.38
C LEU A 138 -8.72 8.41 18.50
N LEU A 139 -8.67 7.08 18.37
CA LEU A 139 -9.04 6.16 19.43
C LEU A 139 -8.10 6.27 20.62
N GLY A 140 -6.80 6.40 20.41
CA GLY A 140 -5.83 6.66 21.50
C GLY A 140 -6.11 7.97 22.25
N LEU A 141 -6.48 9.03 21.52
CA LEU A 141 -6.92 10.31 22.11
C LEU A 141 -8.25 10.17 22.85
N LEU A 142 -9.20 9.39 22.32
CA LEU A 142 -10.43 9.07 23.06
C LEU A 142 -10.12 8.35 24.37
N GLY A 143 -9.15 7.43 24.34
CA GLY A 143 -8.65 6.73 25.52
C GLY A 143 -8.12 7.67 26.60
N THR A 144 -7.40 8.74 26.23
CA THR A 144 -6.94 9.73 27.24
C THR A 144 -8.08 10.49 27.87
N VAL A 145 -9.06 10.91 27.07
CA VAL A 145 -10.24 11.60 27.58
C VAL A 145 -11.00 10.72 28.57
N LEU A 146 -11.23 9.44 28.21
CA LEU A 146 -11.91 8.49 29.10
C LEU A 146 -11.11 8.21 30.37
N GLY A 147 -9.79 8.03 30.28
CA GLY A 147 -8.92 7.80 31.43
C GLY A 147 -8.91 8.98 32.41
N MET A 148 -8.89 10.21 31.89
CA MET A 148 -8.99 11.42 32.71
C MET A 148 -10.37 11.55 33.37
N ILE A 149 -11.45 11.25 32.65
CA ILE A 149 -12.81 11.25 33.23
C ILE A 149 -12.88 10.27 34.41
N GLU A 150 -12.36 9.06 34.25
CA GLU A 150 -12.37 8.06 35.33
C GLU A 150 -11.53 8.50 36.53
N ALA A 151 -10.36 9.10 36.28
CA ALA A 151 -9.50 9.66 37.34
C ALA A 151 -10.23 10.72 38.17
N PHE A 152 -10.94 11.65 37.51
CA PHE A 152 -11.72 12.69 38.20
C PHE A 152 -12.89 12.11 38.99
N ARG A 153 -13.61 11.12 38.44
CA ARG A 153 -14.70 10.43 39.15
C ARG A 153 -14.20 9.71 40.40
N ALA A 154 -13.04 9.06 40.32
CA ALA A 154 -12.44 8.38 41.46
C ALA A 154 -12.03 9.37 42.57
N MET A 155 -11.49 10.54 42.21
CA MET A 155 -11.18 11.59 43.19
C MET A 155 -12.43 12.18 43.85
N GLU A 156 -13.50 12.41 43.08
CA GLU A 156 -14.78 12.89 43.61
C GLU A 156 -15.35 11.89 44.63
N ALA A 157 -15.31 10.58 44.30
CA ALA A 157 -15.77 9.52 45.19
C ALA A 157 -14.93 9.38 46.47
N ALA A 158 -13.62 9.68 46.41
CA ALA A 158 -12.74 9.66 47.58
C ALA A 158 -12.97 10.83 48.56
N GLY A 159 -13.67 11.89 48.12
CA GLY A 159 -14.09 13.01 48.96
C GLY A 159 -12.92 13.75 49.59
N ARG A 160 -12.80 13.68 50.93
CA ARG A 160 -11.79 14.43 51.70
C ARG A 160 -10.43 13.74 51.80
N ASN A 161 -10.37 12.43 51.50
CA ASN A 161 -9.15 11.62 51.55
C ASN A 161 -8.68 11.30 50.12
N VAL A 162 -8.40 12.33 49.33
CA VAL A 162 -7.87 12.14 47.97
C VAL A 162 -6.43 11.67 48.07
N ASP A 163 -6.17 10.43 47.66
CA ASP A 163 -4.82 9.93 47.47
C ASP A 163 -4.31 10.39 46.09
N PRO A 164 -3.23 11.20 46.02
CA PRO A 164 -2.61 11.61 44.75
C PRO A 164 -2.22 10.44 43.84
N ALA A 165 -2.01 9.24 44.39
CA ALA A 165 -1.71 8.04 43.62
C ALA A 165 -2.84 7.68 42.63
N ILE A 166 -4.11 7.89 43.02
CA ILE A 166 -5.28 7.59 42.17
C ILE A 166 -5.26 8.44 40.91
N LEU A 167 -5.00 9.74 41.05
CA LEU A 167 -4.90 10.66 39.93
C LEU A 167 -3.73 10.27 38.99
N SER A 168 -2.57 9.96 39.57
CA SER A 168 -1.39 9.57 38.79
C SER A 168 -1.61 8.30 37.97
N GLY A 169 -2.35 7.32 38.51
CA GLY A 169 -2.70 6.08 37.80
C GLY A 169 -3.62 6.33 36.60
N GLY A 170 -4.62 7.21 36.74
CA GLY A 170 -5.52 7.56 35.64
C GLY A 170 -4.81 8.32 34.50
N ILE A 171 -3.87 9.21 34.83
CA ILE A 171 -3.03 9.91 33.85
C ILE A 171 -2.11 8.92 33.13
N TRP A 172 -1.49 7.99 33.87
CA TRP A 172 -0.66 6.94 33.29
C TRP A 172 -1.42 6.08 32.29
N ALA A 173 -2.60 5.58 32.69
CA ALA A 173 -3.47 4.80 31.82
C ALA A 173 -3.86 5.59 30.55
N ALA A 174 -4.22 6.86 30.70
CA ALA A 174 -4.54 7.75 29.60
C ALA A 174 -3.38 7.84 28.59
N LEU A 175 -2.18 8.24 29.04
CA LEU A 175 -1.00 8.37 28.17
C LEU A 175 -0.66 7.07 27.45
N LEU A 176 -0.83 5.95 28.15
CA LEU A 176 -0.54 4.63 27.63
C LEU A 176 -1.49 4.24 26.47
N THR A 177 -2.78 4.59 26.55
CA THR A 177 -3.74 4.36 25.45
C THR A 177 -3.39 5.16 24.18
N THR A 178 -2.89 6.39 24.34
CA THR A 178 -2.40 7.19 23.19
C THR A 178 -1.16 6.58 22.57
N ALA A 179 -0.20 6.14 23.40
CA ALA A 179 0.99 5.46 22.90
C ALA A 179 0.62 4.20 22.10
N ALA A 180 -0.32 3.39 22.60
CA ALA A 180 -0.82 2.21 21.90
C ALA A 180 -1.46 2.57 20.54
N GLY A 181 -2.28 3.61 20.48
CA GLY A 181 -2.88 4.09 19.23
C GLY A 181 -1.85 4.49 18.18
N LEU A 182 -0.77 5.16 18.61
CA LEU A 182 0.33 5.55 17.73
C LEU A 182 1.18 4.36 17.26
N ILE A 183 1.46 3.40 18.16
CA ILE A 183 2.20 2.17 17.83
C ILE A 183 1.48 1.37 16.74
N VAL A 184 0.15 1.37 16.73
CA VAL A 184 -0.65 0.74 15.66
C VAL A 184 -0.66 1.62 14.40
N ALA A 185 -0.92 2.92 14.54
CA ALA A 185 -1.11 3.83 13.41
C ALA A 185 0.13 3.98 12.52
N ILE A 186 1.31 4.20 13.13
CA ILE A 186 2.56 4.51 12.41
C ILE A 186 2.92 3.43 11.38
N PRO A 187 3.06 2.13 11.75
CA PRO A 187 3.40 1.09 10.79
C PRO A 187 2.29 0.90 9.75
N VAL A 188 1.02 1.00 10.15
CA VAL A 188 -0.14 0.85 9.26
C VAL A 188 -0.12 1.91 8.15
N VAL A 189 0.03 3.18 8.50
CA VAL A 189 0.09 4.29 7.54
C VAL A 189 1.32 4.17 6.63
N ALA A 190 2.48 3.82 7.19
CA ALA A 190 3.70 3.65 6.41
C ALA A 190 3.56 2.55 5.34
N VAL A 191 3.01 1.40 5.73
CA VAL A 191 2.80 0.26 4.83
C VAL A 191 1.71 0.57 3.81
N SER A 192 0.58 1.18 4.21
CA SER A 192 -0.48 1.57 3.28
C SER A 192 0.04 2.55 2.21
N SER A 193 0.79 3.57 2.63
CA SER A 193 1.43 4.53 1.74
C SER A 193 2.42 3.89 0.78
N TRP A 194 3.09 2.81 1.18
CA TRP A 194 3.98 2.06 0.30
C TRP A 194 3.21 1.28 -0.76
N PHE A 195 2.14 0.58 -0.37
CA PHE A 195 1.27 -0.14 -1.29
C PHE A 195 0.61 0.80 -2.30
N GLU A 196 0.10 1.95 -1.87
CA GLU A 196 -0.52 2.93 -2.76
C GLU A 196 0.46 3.42 -3.83
N ARG A 197 1.68 3.80 -3.44
CA ARG A 197 2.73 4.18 -4.40
C ARG A 197 3.07 3.05 -5.36
N ALA A 198 3.11 1.81 -4.88
CA ALA A 198 3.39 0.66 -5.73
C ALA A 198 2.27 0.41 -6.76
N ILE A 199 1.02 0.60 -6.38
CA ILE A 199 -0.13 0.52 -7.29
C ILE A 199 -0.13 1.68 -8.30
N GLN A 200 0.14 2.91 -7.85
CA GLN A 200 0.25 4.08 -8.73
C GLN A 200 1.34 3.87 -9.80
N ARG A 201 2.50 3.34 -9.43
CA ARG A 201 3.55 2.98 -10.39
C ARG A 201 3.08 1.93 -11.41
N CYS A 202 2.29 0.95 -10.99
CA CYS A 202 1.72 -0.04 -11.90
C CYS A 202 0.67 0.56 -12.84
N ALA A 203 -0.18 1.47 -12.35
CA ALA A 203 -1.14 2.20 -13.18
C ALA A 203 -0.42 3.01 -14.27
N HIS A 204 0.56 3.84 -13.90
CA HIS A 204 1.35 4.63 -14.86
C HIS A 204 2.07 3.74 -15.88
N ARG A 205 2.68 2.63 -15.44
CA ARG A 205 3.31 1.66 -16.35
C ARG A 205 2.33 1.05 -17.33
N THR A 206 1.11 0.78 -16.88
CA THR A 206 0.05 0.22 -17.72
C THR A 206 -0.36 1.23 -18.79
N GLU A 207 -0.57 2.48 -18.38
CA GLU A 207 -0.91 3.58 -19.29
C GLU A 207 0.19 3.83 -20.32
N ASP A 208 1.46 3.87 -19.91
CA ASP A 208 2.61 4.03 -20.81
C ASP A 208 2.72 2.87 -21.81
N ALA A 209 2.69 1.63 -21.32
CA ALA A 209 2.80 0.45 -22.18
C ALA A 209 1.66 0.37 -23.21
N VAL A 210 0.43 0.70 -22.81
CA VAL A 210 -0.73 0.77 -23.70
C VAL A 210 -0.57 1.91 -24.71
N THR A 211 -0.14 3.09 -24.28
CA THR A 211 0.05 4.25 -25.17
C THR A 211 1.08 3.95 -26.26
N ARG A 212 2.16 3.25 -25.91
CA ARG A 212 3.23 2.84 -26.85
C ARG A 212 2.77 1.84 -27.92
N ILE A 213 1.62 1.18 -27.74
CA ILE A 213 1.00 0.27 -28.73
C ILE A 213 0.20 1.08 -29.76
N PHE A 214 -0.49 2.14 -29.33
CA PHE A 214 -1.34 2.96 -30.21
C PHE A 214 -0.64 4.17 -30.83
N THR A 215 0.53 4.56 -30.32
CA THR A 215 1.26 5.75 -30.78
C THR A 215 2.59 5.36 -31.44
N PRO A 216 2.89 5.87 -32.64
CA PRO A 216 4.20 5.71 -33.27
C PRO A 216 5.33 6.24 -32.37
N ASP A 217 6.52 5.65 -32.47
CA ASP A 217 7.68 6.18 -31.77
C ASP A 217 8.13 7.49 -32.43
N LEU A 218 7.80 8.63 -31.81
CA LEU A 218 8.16 9.97 -32.29
C LEU A 218 9.53 10.45 -31.74
N THR A 219 10.16 9.66 -30.88
CA THR A 219 11.41 10.02 -30.17
C THR A 219 12.67 9.68 -30.95
N HIS A 220 12.57 8.82 -31.98
CA HIS A 220 13.65 8.67 -32.95
C HIS A 220 13.63 9.87 -33.91
N ARG A 221 14.49 10.85 -33.64
CA ARG A 221 14.94 11.79 -34.67
C ARG A 221 15.55 10.95 -35.78
N THR A 222 14.88 10.84 -36.92
CA THR A 222 15.50 10.34 -38.15
C THR A 222 16.76 11.20 -38.35
N GLU A 223 17.94 10.63 -38.09
CA GLU A 223 19.18 11.24 -38.53
C GLU A 223 19.11 11.26 -40.05
N SER A 224 18.72 12.42 -40.60
CA SER A 224 18.93 12.71 -42.01
C SER A 224 20.42 12.58 -42.25
N THR A 225 20.82 11.49 -42.91
CA THR A 225 22.20 11.22 -43.32
C THR A 225 22.77 12.48 -43.99
N PRO A 226 23.88 13.08 -43.51
CA PRO A 226 24.47 14.31 -44.08
C PRO A 226 24.91 14.23 -45.55
N ASN A 227 24.67 13.12 -46.24
CA ASN A 227 25.16 12.87 -47.60
C ASN A 227 24.25 13.42 -48.71
N GLU A 228 23.02 13.83 -48.41
CA GLU A 228 22.13 14.44 -49.42
C GLU A 228 22.41 15.94 -49.65
N ILE A 229 23.06 16.61 -48.69
CA ILE A 229 23.37 18.06 -48.80
C ILE A 229 24.59 18.31 -49.70
N ARG A 230 25.49 17.33 -49.86
CA ARG A 230 26.69 17.44 -50.73
C ARG A 230 26.44 17.11 -52.20
N ALA A 231 25.30 16.52 -52.55
CA ALA A 231 24.95 16.25 -53.95
C ALA A 231 24.21 17.43 -54.62
N ALA A 232 23.86 18.46 -53.85
CA ALA A 232 23.13 19.65 -54.30
C ALA A 232 23.94 20.96 -54.18
N GLN A 233 25.26 20.86 -53.96
CA GLN A 233 26.19 21.99 -53.97
C GLN A 233 27.36 21.74 -54.91
#